data_AF-A0A7K6QTZ3-F1
#
_entry.id   AF-A0A7K6QTZ3-F1
#
_cell.length_a   1.000
_cell.length_b   1.000
_cell.length_c   1.000
_cell.angle_alpha   90.00
_cell.angle_beta   90.00
_cell.angle_gamma   90.00
#
_symmetry.space_group_name_H-M   'P 1'
#
loop_
_entity.id
_entity.type
_entity.pdbx_description
1 polymer ?
#
loop_
_entity_poly.entity_id
_entity_poly.type
_entity_poly.pdbx_seq_one_letter_code
_entity_poly.pdbx_strand_id
1 'polypeptide(L)'
;GKDQYRKTVFQKIGMEVILTHELLNKMETEVKQQEKLKNLLKKIQTAAERDQKEAQHLLEHVPPHLPKPTQSCMPVPTVKCKEPKKVVEHKNAKKPAKETKPIKEAALITTEEFESVP
;
A
#
# COMPACT_ATOMS: atom_id res chain seq x y z
N GLY A 1 33.63 -3.23 60.70
CA GLY A 1 32.15 -3.26 60.57
C GLY A 1 31.61 -2.22 59.61
N LYS A 2 31.60 -0.93 59.99
CA LYS A 2 30.92 0.14 59.22
C LYS A 2 31.58 0.54 57.89
N ASP A 3 32.89 0.38 57.76
CA ASP A 3 33.65 0.76 56.54
C ASP A 3 33.38 -0.18 55.35
N GLN A 4 33.23 -1.49 55.61
CA GLN A 4 32.93 -2.48 54.57
C GLN A 4 31.54 -2.26 53.93
N TYR A 5 30.53 -1.97 54.77
CA TYR A 5 29.18 -1.66 54.31
C TYR A 5 29.16 -0.43 53.40
N ARG A 6 29.88 0.64 53.79
CA ARG A 6 29.99 1.86 52.97
C ARG A 6 30.63 1.58 51.62
N LYS A 7 31.71 0.81 51.57
CA LYS A 7 32.37 0.42 50.31
C LYS A 7 31.41 -0.33 49.38
N THR A 8 30.64 -1.27 49.89
CA THR A 8 29.63 -1.99 49.09
C THR A 8 28.54 -1.06 48.56
N VAL A 9 28.07 -0.11 49.37
CA VAL A 9 27.07 0.89 48.91
C VAL A 9 27.66 1.77 47.81
N PHE A 10 28.89 2.27 47.95
CA PHE A 10 29.54 3.06 46.90
C PHE A 10 29.74 2.27 45.61
N GLN A 11 30.10 0.99 45.69
CA GLN A 11 30.21 0.12 44.51
C GLN A 11 28.87 -0.05 43.80
N LYS A 12 27.79 -0.26 44.56
CA LYS A 12 26.43 -0.36 43.98
C LYS A 12 26.03 0.93 43.28
N ILE A 13 26.24 2.08 43.92
CA ILE A 13 25.96 3.39 43.32
C ILE A 13 26.77 3.55 42.02
N GLY A 14 28.05 3.19 42.02
CA GLY A 14 28.88 3.25 40.82
C GLY A 14 28.33 2.40 39.67
N MET A 15 27.89 1.16 39.95
CA MET A 15 27.27 0.31 38.94
C MET A 15 25.94 0.87 38.44
N GLU A 16 25.08 1.38 39.34
CA GLU A 16 23.80 1.98 38.97
C GLU A 16 23.98 3.22 38.07
N VAL A 17 25.00 4.04 38.33
CA VAL A 17 25.33 5.20 37.49
C VAL A 17 25.74 4.76 36.08
N ILE A 18 26.58 3.73 35.97
CA ILE A 18 27.00 3.17 34.67
C ILE A 18 25.79 2.62 33.91
N LEU A 19 24.96 1.81 34.57
CA LEU A 19 23.75 1.23 33.96
C LEU A 19 22.76 2.32 33.50
N THR A 20 22.60 3.36 34.32
CA THR A 20 21.73 4.50 33.99
C THR A 20 22.27 5.23 32.76
N HIS A 21 23.59 5.47 32.70
CA HIS A 21 24.21 6.12 31.55
C HIS A 21 24.01 5.32 30.25
N GLU A 22 24.23 4.00 30.29
CA GLU A 22 24.00 3.13 29.13
C GLU A 22 22.53 3.13 28.69
N LEU A 23 21.61 3.12 29.64
CA LEU A 23 20.17 3.17 29.34
C LEU A 23 19.80 4.51 28.68
N LEU A 24 20.33 5.63 29.17
CA LEU A 24 20.11 6.94 28.59
C LEU A 24 20.65 7.02 27.15
N ASN A 25 21.83 6.48 26.87
CA ASN A 25 22.39 6.43 25.52
C ASN A 25 21.51 5.62 24.55
N LYS A 26 20.96 4.48 25.02
CA LYS A 26 20.02 3.67 24.25
C LYS A 26 18.73 4.44 23.96
N MET A 27 18.17 5.10 24.97
CA MET A 27 16.97 5.92 24.83
C MET A 27 17.19 7.06 23.82
N GLU A 28 18.31 7.77 23.89
CA GLU A 28 18.63 8.84 22.94
C GLU A 28 18.69 8.31 21.50
N THR A 29 19.30 7.14 21.31
CA THR A 29 19.38 6.50 19.99
C THR A 29 18.00 6.12 19.47
N GLU A 30 17.15 5.54 20.33
CA GLU A 30 15.77 5.18 19.99
C GLU A 30 14.94 6.40 19.61
N VAL A 31 15.02 7.49 20.37
CA VAL A 31 14.31 8.75 20.06
C VAL A 31 14.71 9.29 18.69
N LYS A 32 16.01 9.28 18.36
CA LYS A 32 16.49 9.69 17.03
C LYS A 32 15.96 8.78 15.92
N GLN A 33 15.84 7.48 16.16
CA GLN A 33 15.26 6.55 15.18
C GLN A 33 13.76 6.80 14.99
N GLN A 34 13.01 7.01 16.07
CA GLN A 34 11.59 7.31 16.03
C GLN A 34 11.30 8.60 15.25
N GLU A 35 12.13 9.64 15.40
CA GLU A 35 12.00 10.87 14.62
C GLU A 35 12.18 10.62 13.11
N LYS A 36 13.20 9.83 12.73
CA LYS A 36 13.41 9.43 11.33
C LYS A 36 12.21 8.65 10.78
N LEU A 37 11.70 7.69 11.53
CA LEU A 37 10.52 6.90 11.16
C LEU A 37 9.28 7.76 11.00
N LYS A 38 9.03 8.70 11.92
CA LYS A 38 7.94 9.68 11.84
C LYS A 38 8.03 10.50 10.55
N ASN A 39 9.22 11.00 10.21
CA ASN A 39 9.42 11.78 8.99
C ASN A 39 9.19 10.95 7.73
N LEU A 40 9.63 9.68 7.72
CA LEU A 40 9.36 8.76 6.62
C LEU A 40 7.86 8.48 6.48
N LEU A 41 7.18 8.19 7.59
CA LEU A 41 5.73 7.93 7.60
C LEU A 41 4.94 9.12 7.04
N LYS A 42 5.32 10.36 7.41
CA LYS A 42 4.71 11.57 6.86
C LYS A 42 4.89 11.68 5.35
N LYS A 43 6.07 11.32 4.82
CA LYS A 43 6.32 11.31 3.36
C LYS A 43 5.49 10.27 2.63
N ILE A 44 5.33 9.09 3.22
CA ILE A 44 4.50 8.03 2.64
C ILE A 44 3.03 8.46 2.64
N GLN A 45 2.55 9.05 3.73
CA GLN A 45 1.20 9.57 3.83
C GLN A 45 0.91 10.61 2.75
N THR A 46 1.79 11.61 2.58
CA THR A 46 1.57 12.66 1.56
C THR A 46 1.66 12.11 0.13
N ALA A 47 2.43 11.07 -0.12
CA ALA A 47 2.43 10.38 -1.41
C ALA A 47 1.11 9.64 -1.64
N ALA A 48 0.66 8.84 -0.67
CA ALA A 48 -0.59 8.08 -0.76
C ALA A 48 -1.82 8.99 -0.95
N GLU A 49 -1.88 10.13 -0.24
CA GLU A 49 -2.96 11.12 -0.40
C GLU A 49 -2.99 11.72 -1.81
N ARG A 50 -1.82 11.96 -2.41
CA ARG A 50 -1.70 12.47 -3.78
C ARG A 50 -2.19 11.44 -4.78
N ASP A 51 -1.70 10.20 -4.66
CA ASP A 51 -2.02 9.11 -5.57
C ASP A 51 -3.52 8.76 -5.49
N GLN A 52 -4.10 8.79 -4.28
CA GLN A 52 -5.54 8.62 -4.08
C GLN A 52 -6.34 9.72 -4.79
N LYS A 53 -5.92 10.99 -4.64
CA LYS A 53 -6.59 12.12 -5.29
C LYS A 53 -6.53 12.02 -6.81
N GLU A 54 -5.39 11.62 -7.35
CA GLU A 54 -5.21 11.39 -8.79
C GLU A 54 -6.09 10.25 -9.29
N ALA A 55 -6.10 9.10 -8.59
CA ALA A 55 -6.96 7.97 -8.93
C ALA A 55 -8.45 8.35 -8.90
N GLN A 56 -8.86 9.13 -7.89
CA GLN A 56 -10.24 9.63 -7.81
C GLN A 56 -10.57 10.56 -8.98
N HIS A 57 -9.67 11.49 -9.32
CA HIS A 57 -9.85 12.38 -10.47
C HIS A 57 -10.00 11.58 -11.78
N LEU A 58 -9.17 10.57 -12.01
CA LEU A 58 -9.27 9.70 -13.19
C LEU A 58 -10.60 8.92 -13.23
N LEU A 59 -11.08 8.46 -12.07
CA LEU A 59 -12.37 7.78 -11.96
C LEU A 59 -13.56 8.70 -12.28
N GLU A 60 -13.50 9.96 -11.85
CA GLU A 60 -14.54 10.96 -12.10
C GLU A 60 -14.55 11.47 -13.55
N HIS A 61 -13.39 11.50 -14.22
CA HIS A 61 -13.21 12.10 -15.55
C HIS A 61 -12.99 11.07 -16.66
N VAL A 62 -13.61 9.89 -16.56
CA VAL A 62 -13.56 8.88 -17.63
C VAL A 62 -14.29 9.40 -18.87
N PRO A 63 -13.63 9.46 -20.05
CA PRO A 63 -14.29 9.88 -21.28
C PRO A 63 -15.51 9.01 -21.61
N PRO A 64 -16.61 9.61 -22.09
CA PRO A 64 -17.88 8.91 -22.31
C PRO A 64 -17.83 7.85 -23.42
N HIS A 65 -16.79 7.89 -24.26
CA HIS A 65 -16.57 6.92 -25.33
C HIS A 65 -15.80 5.68 -24.89
N LEU A 66 -15.24 5.66 -23.66
CA LEU A 66 -14.57 4.48 -23.14
C LEU A 66 -15.56 3.48 -22.54
N PRO A 67 -15.25 2.16 -22.60
CA PRO A 67 -16.04 1.15 -21.90
C PRO A 67 -16.13 1.49 -20.42
N LYS A 68 -17.35 1.47 -19.87
CA LYS A 68 -17.55 1.68 -18.43
C LYS A 68 -16.75 0.63 -17.65
N PRO A 69 -16.00 1.02 -16.60
CA PRO A 69 -15.29 0.06 -15.77
C PRO A 69 -16.25 -1.03 -15.27
N THR A 70 -15.90 -2.29 -15.52
CA THR A 70 -16.62 -3.45 -14.98
C THR A 70 -16.53 -3.42 -13.45
N GLN A 71 -17.57 -3.87 -12.76
CA GLN A 71 -17.67 -3.82 -11.29
C GLN A 71 -16.49 -4.50 -10.56
N SER A 72 -15.71 -5.34 -11.23
CA SER A 72 -14.47 -5.96 -10.74
C SER A 72 -13.27 -5.01 -10.62
N CYS A 73 -13.30 -3.84 -11.26
CA CYS A 73 -12.21 -2.86 -11.27
C CYS A 73 -12.50 -1.62 -10.40
N MET A 74 -13.67 -1.59 -9.74
CA MET A 74 -14.05 -0.52 -8.82
C MET A 74 -13.45 -0.82 -7.43
N PRO A 75 -12.54 0.02 -6.89
CA PRO A 75 -12.21 -0.06 -5.48
C PRO A 75 -13.43 0.42 -4.68
N VAL A 76 -14.20 -0.53 -4.15
CA VAL A 76 -15.30 -0.26 -3.23
C VAL A 76 -14.72 0.45 -2.00
N PRO A 77 -15.24 1.62 -1.57
CA PRO A 77 -14.83 2.22 -0.32
C PRO A 77 -15.38 1.38 0.86
N THR A 78 -14.46 0.78 1.61
CA THR A 78 -14.48 0.42 3.05
C THR A 78 -15.78 0.03 3.78
N VAL A 79 -15.66 -1.06 4.56
CA VAL A 79 -16.42 -1.47 5.77
C VAL A 79 -17.69 -2.32 5.56
N LYS A 80 -17.52 -3.64 5.41
CA LYS A 80 -17.81 -4.68 6.42
C LYS A 80 -17.54 -6.05 5.81
N CYS A 81 -16.45 -6.67 6.26
CA CYS A 81 -16.14 -8.06 5.94
C CYS A 81 -17.12 -8.98 6.71
N LYS A 82 -17.98 -9.69 5.99
CA LYS A 82 -18.49 -11.00 6.38
C LYS A 82 -18.54 -11.90 5.15
N GLU A 83 -17.56 -12.79 5.13
CA GLU A 83 -17.36 -13.97 4.28
C GLU A 83 -18.49 -15.02 4.44
N PRO A 84 -18.51 -16.13 3.66
CA PRO A 84 -18.73 -16.26 2.23
C PRO A 84 -19.95 -17.17 1.93
N LYS A 85 -20.44 -17.25 0.68
CA LYS A 85 -21.17 -18.47 0.24
C LYS A 85 -21.16 -18.71 -1.27
N LYS A 86 -20.52 -19.86 -1.59
CA LYS A 86 -20.70 -20.78 -2.72
C LYS A 86 -20.59 -20.26 -4.15
N VAL A 87 -19.47 -20.65 -4.74
CA VAL A 87 -19.33 -21.18 -6.11
C VAL A 87 -20.62 -21.89 -6.56
N VAL A 88 -21.29 -21.34 -7.56
CA VAL A 88 -22.16 -22.11 -8.47
C VAL A 88 -21.91 -21.61 -9.88
N GLU A 89 -21.20 -22.47 -10.61
CA GLU A 89 -21.07 -22.50 -12.07
C GLU A 89 -22.46 -22.44 -12.73
N HIS A 90 -22.75 -21.38 -13.47
CA HIS A 90 -23.99 -21.31 -14.26
C HIS A 90 -23.71 -21.57 -15.73
N LYS A 91 -24.11 -22.80 -16.12
CA LYS A 91 -24.28 -23.32 -17.47
C LYS A 91 -24.84 -22.30 -18.46
N ASN A 92 -24.19 -22.24 -19.62
CA ASN A 92 -24.65 -21.59 -20.84
C ASN A 92 -26.11 -21.96 -21.17
N ALA A 93 -27.01 -20.99 -21.09
CA ALA A 93 -28.37 -21.10 -21.61
C ALA A 93 -28.52 -20.30 -22.92
N LYS A 94 -29.10 -20.96 -23.92
CA LYS A 94 -29.28 -20.53 -25.32
C LYS A 94 -30.15 -19.26 -25.46
N LYS A 95 -29.60 -18.27 -26.19
CA LYS A 95 -30.13 -17.28 -27.18
C LYS A 95 -31.56 -16.69 -27.03
N PRO A 96 -31.76 -15.44 -27.53
CA PRO A 96 -32.29 -15.33 -28.89
C PRO A 96 -31.43 -14.41 -29.78
N ALA A 97 -31.54 -14.64 -31.09
CA ALA A 97 -30.74 -14.01 -32.14
C ALA A 97 -30.88 -12.48 -32.15
N LYS A 98 -29.79 -11.79 -31.78
CA LYS A 98 -29.56 -10.39 -32.19
C LYS A 98 -28.73 -10.45 -33.46
N GLU A 99 -29.22 -9.80 -34.52
CA GLU A 99 -28.53 -9.66 -35.80
C GLU A 99 -27.05 -9.32 -35.57
N THR A 100 -26.18 -10.26 -35.91
CA THR A 100 -24.75 -10.04 -35.98
C THR A 100 -24.49 -9.11 -37.15
N LYS A 101 -24.39 -7.81 -36.85
CA LYS A 101 -23.75 -6.87 -37.78
C LYS A 101 -22.35 -7.43 -38.07
N PRO A 102 -21.94 -7.57 -39.35
CA PRO A 102 -20.59 -8.05 -39.66
C PRO A 102 -19.60 -6.99 -39.17
N ILE A 103 -18.92 -7.27 -38.06
CA ILE A 103 -17.78 -6.49 -37.61
C ILE A 103 -16.69 -6.78 -38.62
N LYS A 104 -16.32 -5.78 -39.43
CA LYS A 104 -15.15 -5.87 -40.29
C LYS A 104 -13.93 -5.83 -39.39
N GLU A 105 -13.27 -6.96 -39.21
CA GLU A 105 -11.96 -7.00 -38.55
C GLU A 105 -10.98 -6.16 -39.37
N ALA A 106 -10.37 -5.16 -38.73
CA ALA A 106 -9.30 -4.39 -39.34
C ALA A 106 -8.01 -5.22 -39.24
N ALA A 107 -7.26 -5.30 -40.34
CA ALA A 107 -5.96 -5.94 -40.34
C ALA A 107 -5.05 -5.23 -39.33
N LEU A 108 -4.43 -6.02 -38.44
CA LEU A 108 -3.43 -5.51 -37.50
C LEU A 108 -2.14 -5.26 -38.27
N ILE A 109 -1.53 -4.11 -38.06
CA ILE A 109 -0.24 -3.75 -38.64
C ILE A 109 0.80 -4.73 -38.08
N THR A 110 1.58 -5.33 -38.98
CA THR A 110 2.66 -6.24 -38.58
C THR A 110 3.88 -5.43 -38.12
N THR A 111 4.70 -6.01 -37.24
CA THR A 111 5.92 -5.34 -36.73
C THR A 111 6.87 -4.94 -37.87
N GLU A 112 6.91 -5.73 -38.95
CA GLU A 112 7.69 -5.44 -40.15
C GLU A 112 7.20 -4.19 -40.90
N GLU A 113 5.87 -3.97 -41.01
CA GLU A 113 5.32 -2.75 -41.61
C GLU A 113 5.67 -1.50 -40.79
N PHE A 114 5.65 -1.60 -39.46
CA PHE A 114 5.91 -0.44 -38.58
C PHE A 114 7.38 0.00 -38.62
N GLU A 115 8.31 -0.94 -38.75
CA GLU A 115 9.75 -0.67 -38.84
C GLU A 115 10.17 -0.04 -40.18
N SER A 116 9.32 -0.10 -41.19
CA SER A 116 9.58 0.46 -42.53
C SER A 116 9.26 1.96 -42.67
N VAL A 117 8.73 2.60 -41.62
CA VAL A 117 8.39 4.03 -41.62
C VAL A 117 9.62 4.87 -41.21
N PRO A 118 10.06 5.85 -42.04
CA PRO A 118 11.29 6.62 -41.83
C PRO A 118 11.24 7.62 -40.66
#